data_AF-A0A8T3KRV8-F1
#
_entry.id   AF-A0A8T3KRV8-F1
#
_cell.length_a   1.000
_cell.length_b   1.000
_cell.length_c   1.000
_cell.angle_alpha   90.00
_cell.angle_beta   90.00
_cell.angle_gamma   90.00
#
_symmetry.space_group_name_H-M   'P 1'
#
loop_
_entity.id
_entity.type
_entity.pdbx_description
1 polymer ?
#
loop_
_entity_poly.entity_id
_entity_poly.type
_entity_poly.pdbx_seq_one_letter_code
_entity_poly.pdbx_strand_id
1 'polypeptide(L)'
;MRLIFRPALVAALSLVVFIVASCSHEGGDQLERIERLGSWEKKEAAYKDIVSSSGDRILVSRAIFSLVEGYLEQGKRADAETYYGKLKSTTRPTNDEIEKAEIYTIASRAAGILAESYMRSMDYFKASGYIEEEINFLESFNQNISDQLLVLIDLHTKTCSYDKALAVFDKWSNLYGDAFPELAEATKSKLIDSTNISEVGT
;
A
#
# COMPACT_ATOMS: atom_id res chain seq x y z
N MET A 1 -14.00 3.02 26.68
CA MET A 1 -14.52 3.29 25.31
C MET A 1 -13.93 2.22 24.40
N ARG A 2 -14.72 1.23 23.97
CA ARG A 2 -14.22 0.11 23.16
C ARG A 2 -13.99 0.63 21.73
N LEU A 3 -12.73 0.68 21.29
CA LEU A 3 -12.35 0.96 19.91
C LEU A 3 -12.90 -0.16 19.03
N ILE A 4 -13.99 0.11 18.32
CA ILE A 4 -14.44 -0.73 17.21
C ILE A 4 -13.49 -0.39 16.05
N PHE A 5 -12.29 -0.98 16.07
CA PHE A 5 -11.39 -1.03 14.92
C PHE A 5 -12.18 -1.75 13.83
N ARG A 6 -12.72 -1.01 12.85
CA ARG A 6 -13.49 -1.60 11.76
C ARG A 6 -12.60 -2.60 11.04
N PRO A 7 -12.95 -3.90 11.01
CA PRO A 7 -12.26 -4.91 10.21
C PRO A 7 -12.29 -4.61 8.70
N ALA A 8 -13.07 -3.60 8.29
CA ALA A 8 -13.23 -3.16 6.90
C ALA A 8 -11.98 -2.47 6.33
N LEU A 9 -11.12 -1.83 7.13
CA LEU A 9 -9.90 -1.21 6.60
C LEU A 9 -8.88 -2.27 6.13
N VAL A 10 -8.83 -3.39 6.86
CA VAL A 10 -8.03 -4.57 6.49
C VAL A 10 -8.64 -5.25 5.26
N ALA A 11 -9.97 -5.28 5.13
CA ALA A 11 -10.65 -5.88 3.98
C ALA A 11 -10.53 -5.06 2.68
N ALA A 12 -10.54 -3.72 2.76
CA ALA A 12 -10.39 -2.83 1.61
C ALA A 12 -8.99 -2.91 0.98
N LEU A 13 -7.94 -3.04 1.81
CA LEU A 13 -6.57 -3.29 1.34
C LEU A 13 -6.32 -4.74 0.88
N SER A 14 -7.22 -5.67 1.23
CA SER A 14 -7.09 -7.10 0.90
C SER A 14 -7.86 -7.52 -0.37
N LEU A 15 -8.65 -6.63 -0.99
CA LEU A 15 -9.52 -6.96 -2.13
C LEU A 15 -8.96 -6.48 -3.48
N VAL A 16 -7.64 -6.43 -3.64
CA VAL A 16 -6.99 -6.47 -4.96
C VAL A 16 -6.55 -7.91 -5.21
N VAL A 17 -7.53 -8.80 -5.31
CA VAL A 17 -7.31 -10.23 -5.54
C VAL A 17 -7.94 -10.59 -6.89
N PHE A 18 -7.07 -11.16 -7.72
CA PHE A 18 -7.24 -11.70 -9.07
C PHE A 18 -6.95 -10.75 -10.23
N ILE A 19 -6.11 -11.25 -11.15
CA ILE A 19 -5.54 -10.64 -12.37
C ILE A 19 -4.21 -9.94 -12.04
N VAL A 20 -3.05 -10.61 -11.99
CA VAL A 20 -2.45 -11.43 -13.04
C VAL A 20 -1.66 -12.58 -12.40
N ALA A 21 -2.27 -13.76 -12.37
CA ALA A 21 -1.50 -15.00 -12.33
C ALA A 21 -1.22 -15.35 -13.79
N SER A 22 -0.06 -14.97 -14.32
CA SER A 22 0.33 -15.38 -15.68
C SER A 22 1.82 -15.69 -15.75
N CYS A 23 2.09 -16.99 -15.64
CA CYS A 23 3.13 -17.68 -16.40
C CYS A 23 4.59 -17.31 -16.15
N SER A 24 5.07 -17.64 -14.96
CA SER A 24 6.36 -18.34 -14.82
C SER A 24 6.13 -19.48 -13.82
N HIS A 25 5.93 -20.70 -14.32
CA HIS A 25 5.70 -21.89 -13.47
C HIS A 25 6.90 -22.11 -12.53
N GLU A 26 8.13 -21.84 -13.00
CA GLU A 26 9.34 -22.04 -12.21
C GLU A 26 9.51 -21.04 -11.06
N GLY A 27 9.16 -19.76 -11.27
CA GLY A 27 9.26 -18.73 -10.22
C GLY A 27 8.23 -18.91 -9.12
N GLY A 28 6.99 -19.29 -9.48
CA GLY A 28 5.94 -19.64 -8.52
C GLY A 28 6.34 -20.84 -7.63
N ASP A 29 6.82 -21.91 -8.26
CA ASP A 29 7.28 -23.12 -7.57
C ASP A 29 8.47 -22.83 -6.63
N GLN A 30 9.36 -21.92 -7.03
CA GLN A 30 10.50 -21.53 -6.18
C GLN A 30 10.07 -20.79 -4.92
N LEU A 31 9.15 -19.83 -5.02
CA LEU A 31 8.63 -19.10 -3.85
C LEU A 31 7.85 -20.04 -2.92
N GLU A 32 7.04 -20.94 -3.46
CA GLU A 32 6.29 -21.90 -2.64
C GLU A 32 7.21 -22.84 -1.85
N ARG A 33 8.34 -23.27 -2.45
CA ARG A 33 9.37 -24.03 -1.74
C ARG A 33 10.01 -23.24 -0.61
N ILE A 34 10.25 -21.95 -0.81
CA ILE A 34 10.79 -21.07 0.25
C ILE A 34 9.77 -20.93 1.38
N GLU A 35 8.48 -20.77 1.07
CA GLU A 35 7.43 -20.65 2.10
C GLU A 35 7.29 -21.90 2.98
N ARG A 36 7.66 -23.07 2.47
CA ARG A 36 7.73 -24.32 3.24
C ARG A 36 8.96 -24.43 4.15
N LEU A 37 9.91 -23.50 4.09
CA LEU A 37 11.02 -23.46 5.02
C LEU A 37 10.49 -23.11 6.42
N GLY A 38 10.72 -23.99 7.39
CA GLY A 38 10.11 -23.87 8.73
C GLY A 38 10.64 -22.73 9.62
N SER A 39 11.62 -21.94 9.20
CA SER A 39 12.11 -20.80 9.97
C SER A 39 12.30 -19.57 9.10
N TRP A 40 12.06 -18.38 9.67
CA TRP A 40 12.21 -17.11 8.98
C TRP A 40 13.63 -16.90 8.47
N GLU A 41 14.67 -17.28 9.23
CA GLU A 41 16.07 -17.08 8.84
C GLU A 41 16.41 -17.82 7.55
N LYS A 42 15.84 -19.01 7.36
CA LYS A 42 15.98 -19.79 6.13
C LYS A 42 15.23 -19.14 4.97
N LYS A 43 14.01 -18.65 5.21
CA LYS A 43 13.23 -17.90 4.21
C LYS A 43 13.95 -16.63 3.77
N GLU A 44 14.41 -15.85 4.73
CA GLU A 44 15.15 -14.61 4.53
C GLU A 44 16.40 -14.83 3.69
N ALA A 45 17.22 -15.83 4.03
CA ALA A 45 18.42 -16.16 3.26
C ALA A 45 18.08 -16.54 1.82
N ALA A 46 17.05 -17.37 1.61
CA ALA A 46 16.63 -17.80 0.28
C ALA A 46 16.05 -16.65 -0.56
N TYR A 47 15.25 -15.76 0.04
CA TYR A 47 14.76 -14.57 -0.66
C TYR A 47 15.89 -13.61 -1.02
N LYS A 48 16.86 -13.40 -0.10
CA LYS A 48 18.03 -12.57 -0.40
C LYS A 48 18.87 -13.13 -1.54
N ASP A 49 18.99 -14.45 -1.63
CA ASP A 49 19.68 -15.14 -2.72
C ASP A 49 18.98 -14.90 -4.06
N ILE A 50 17.65 -15.00 -4.12
CA ILE A 50 16.88 -14.63 -5.33
C ILE A 50 17.17 -13.17 -5.73
N VAL A 51 17.12 -12.25 -4.77
CA VAL A 51 17.31 -10.81 -5.02
C VAL A 51 18.71 -10.49 -5.57
N SER A 52 19.74 -11.26 -5.18
CA SER A 52 21.12 -11.02 -5.63
C SER A 52 21.51 -11.78 -6.90
N SER A 53 20.87 -12.92 -7.19
CA SER A 53 21.33 -13.85 -8.23
C SER A 53 20.37 -14.00 -9.42
N SER A 54 19.08 -13.70 -9.26
CA SER A 54 18.10 -13.89 -10.32
C SER A 54 18.07 -12.73 -11.31
N GLY A 55 17.96 -13.05 -12.60
CA GLY A 55 17.66 -12.08 -13.66
C GLY A 55 16.16 -11.87 -13.91
N ASP A 56 15.30 -12.70 -13.33
CA ASP A 56 13.85 -12.59 -13.45
C ASP A 56 13.33 -11.48 -12.51
N ARG A 57 12.97 -10.35 -13.08
CA ARG A 57 12.54 -9.15 -12.35
C ARG A 57 11.22 -9.33 -11.61
N ILE A 58 10.31 -10.16 -12.13
CA ILE A 58 9.05 -10.47 -11.45
C ILE A 58 9.36 -11.30 -10.21
N LEU A 59 10.16 -12.36 -10.37
CA LEU A 59 10.57 -13.22 -9.24
C LEU A 59 11.34 -12.41 -8.18
N VAL A 60 12.27 -11.55 -8.60
CA VAL A 60 12.99 -10.63 -7.71
C VAL A 60 12.01 -9.71 -6.98
N SER A 61 11.05 -9.11 -7.68
CA SER A 61 10.07 -8.20 -7.07
C SER A 61 9.19 -8.93 -6.03
N ARG A 62 8.75 -10.16 -6.33
CA ARG A 62 8.00 -11.01 -5.39
C ARG A 62 8.84 -11.38 -4.16
N ALA A 63 10.11 -11.76 -4.35
CA ALA A 63 11.01 -12.07 -3.23
C ALA A 63 11.31 -10.85 -2.36
N ILE A 64 11.48 -9.66 -2.96
CA ILE A 64 11.60 -8.40 -2.22
C ILE A 64 10.33 -8.13 -1.41
N PHE A 65 9.15 -8.32 -1.99
CA PHE A 65 7.88 -8.15 -1.29
C PHE A 65 7.75 -9.07 -0.07
N SER A 66 8.09 -10.37 -0.21
CA SER A 66 8.10 -11.31 0.91
C SER A 66 9.09 -10.90 2.02
N LEU A 67 10.23 -10.29 1.65
CA LEU A 67 11.16 -9.72 2.63
C LEU A 67 10.54 -8.51 3.36
N VAL A 68 9.84 -7.62 2.67
CA VAL A 68 9.12 -6.50 3.30
C VAL A 68 8.10 -7.02 4.31
N GLU A 69 7.23 -7.97 3.92
CA GLU A 69 6.22 -8.55 4.81
C GLU A 69 6.86 -9.16 6.07
N GLY A 70 7.84 -10.06 5.90
CA GLY A 70 8.41 -10.75 7.06
C GLY A 70 9.29 -9.86 7.95
N TYR A 71 9.90 -8.79 7.43
CA TYR A 71 10.54 -7.80 8.30
C TYR A 71 9.52 -6.98 9.10
N LEU A 72 8.37 -6.63 8.50
CA LEU A 72 7.29 -5.95 9.23
C LEU A 72 6.70 -6.86 10.32
N GLU A 73 6.53 -8.15 10.07
CA GLU A 73 6.07 -9.13 11.08
C GLU A 73 7.00 -9.21 12.29
N GLN A 74 8.30 -9.01 12.08
CA GLN A 74 9.31 -8.96 13.14
C GLN A 74 9.46 -7.57 13.78
N GLY A 75 8.68 -6.57 13.35
CA GLY A 75 8.83 -5.18 13.78
C GLY A 75 10.10 -4.49 13.27
N LYS A 76 10.83 -5.10 12.32
CA LYS A 76 12.07 -4.57 11.71
C LYS A 76 11.73 -3.61 10.56
N ARG A 77 11.07 -2.50 10.89
CA ARG A 77 10.55 -1.57 9.87
C ARG A 77 11.62 -0.95 8.98
N ALA A 78 12.80 -0.63 9.53
CA ALA A 78 13.90 -0.05 8.73
C ALA A 78 14.42 -1.02 7.66
N ASP A 79 14.44 -2.32 7.96
CA ASP A 79 14.82 -3.35 6.98
C ASP A 79 13.74 -3.48 5.89
N ALA A 80 12.46 -3.45 6.28
CA ALA A 80 11.34 -3.43 5.34
C ALA A 80 11.40 -2.21 4.40
N GLU A 81 11.67 -1.00 4.91
CA GLU A 81 11.84 0.21 4.09
C GLU A 81 13.03 0.08 3.12
N THR A 82 14.13 -0.53 3.57
CA THR A 82 15.32 -0.77 2.74
C THR A 82 14.99 -1.67 1.56
N TYR A 83 14.25 -2.75 1.79
CA TYR A 83 13.83 -3.66 0.72
C TYR A 83 12.77 -3.05 -0.18
N TYR A 84 11.83 -2.27 0.35
CA TYR A 84 10.92 -1.51 -0.47
C TYR A 84 11.64 -0.50 -1.39
N GLY A 85 12.70 0.15 -0.88
CA GLY A 85 13.57 0.98 -1.71
C GLY A 85 14.21 0.21 -2.88
N LYS A 86 14.57 -1.07 -2.67
CA LYS A 86 15.04 -1.96 -3.75
C LYS A 86 13.91 -2.31 -4.73
N LEU A 87 12.69 -2.56 -4.25
CA LEU A 87 11.52 -2.80 -5.12
C LEU A 87 11.25 -1.62 -6.05
N LYS A 88 11.37 -0.38 -5.54
CA LYS A 88 11.25 0.82 -6.38
C LYS A 88 12.34 0.91 -7.45
N SER A 89 13.48 0.24 -7.27
CA SER A 89 14.50 0.16 -8.31
C SER A 89 14.21 -0.92 -9.36
N THR A 90 13.35 -1.90 -9.06
CA THR A 90 12.92 -2.92 -10.01
C THR A 90 11.73 -2.48 -10.86
N THR A 91 10.97 -1.44 -10.45
CA THR A 91 9.90 -0.80 -11.24
C THR A 91 10.40 0.05 -12.43
N ARG A 92 11.68 -0.07 -12.82
CA ARG A 92 12.24 0.62 -13.99
C ARG A 92 11.40 0.37 -15.26
N PRO A 93 11.38 1.34 -16.21
CA PRO A 93 10.62 1.22 -17.44
C PRO A 93 10.93 -0.10 -18.16
N THR A 94 9.87 -0.84 -18.45
CA THR A 94 9.91 -2.00 -19.34
C THR A 94 8.88 -1.79 -20.44
N ASN A 95 9.18 -2.32 -21.63
CA ASN A 95 8.24 -2.31 -22.76
C ASN A 95 7.26 -3.48 -22.67
N ASP A 96 7.48 -4.43 -21.76
CA ASP A 96 6.56 -5.52 -21.48
C ASP A 96 5.46 -5.03 -20.52
N GLU A 97 4.27 -4.79 -21.06
CA GLU A 97 3.13 -4.30 -20.27
C GLU A 97 2.65 -5.32 -19.21
N ILE A 98 2.89 -6.63 -19.41
CA ILE A 98 2.54 -7.66 -18.41
C ILE A 98 3.54 -7.57 -17.26
N GLU A 99 4.84 -7.57 -17.57
CA GLU A 99 5.90 -7.43 -16.56
C GLU A 99 5.71 -6.13 -15.76
N LYS A 100 5.41 -5.03 -16.45
CA LYS A 100 5.13 -3.73 -15.84
C LYS A 100 3.94 -3.80 -14.88
N ALA A 101 2.82 -4.36 -15.32
CA ALA A 101 1.63 -4.49 -14.50
C ALA A 101 1.89 -5.34 -13.24
N GLU A 102 2.61 -6.45 -13.37
CA GLU A 102 2.93 -7.31 -12.24
C GLU A 102 3.86 -6.61 -11.23
N ILE A 103 4.98 -6.04 -11.68
CA ILE A 103 5.95 -5.40 -10.80
C ILE A 103 5.32 -4.20 -10.07
N TYR A 104 4.51 -3.39 -10.77
CA TYR A 104 3.84 -2.26 -10.14
C TYR A 104 2.74 -2.69 -9.18
N THR A 105 2.01 -3.78 -9.47
CA THR A 105 1.02 -4.33 -8.53
C THR A 105 1.71 -4.77 -7.23
N ILE A 106 2.87 -5.44 -7.34
CA ILE A 106 3.69 -5.84 -6.18
C ILE A 106 4.18 -4.60 -5.41
N ALA A 107 4.65 -3.56 -6.12
CA ALA A 107 5.10 -2.31 -5.51
C ALA A 107 3.97 -1.55 -4.80
N SER A 108 2.79 -1.50 -5.41
CA SER A 108 1.57 -0.92 -4.82
C SER A 108 1.22 -1.63 -3.51
N ARG A 109 1.18 -2.97 -3.52
CA ARG A 109 0.90 -3.76 -2.32
C ARG A 109 1.94 -3.55 -1.22
N ALA A 110 3.22 -3.45 -1.59
CA ALA A 110 4.30 -3.15 -0.65
C ALA A 110 4.16 -1.77 0.01
N ALA A 111 3.70 -0.77 -0.75
CA ALA A 111 3.41 0.56 -0.23
C ALA A 111 2.26 0.51 0.79
N GLY A 112 1.15 -0.17 0.45
CA GLY A 112 -0.02 -0.31 1.33
C GLY A 112 0.30 -0.96 2.68
N ILE A 113 1.08 -2.06 2.70
CA ILE A 113 1.46 -2.71 3.97
C ILE A 113 2.42 -1.85 4.82
N LEU A 114 3.27 -1.04 4.18
CA LEU A 114 4.13 -0.08 4.88
C LEU A 114 3.30 1.05 5.48
N ALA A 115 2.35 1.59 4.72
CA ALA A 115 1.38 2.57 5.22
C ALA A 115 0.65 2.02 6.44
N GLU A 116 0.10 0.81 6.34
CA GLU A 116 -0.64 0.17 7.44
C GLU A 116 0.26 0.00 8.69
N SER A 117 1.51 -0.44 8.51
CA SER A 117 2.46 -0.55 9.61
C SER A 117 2.65 0.80 10.31
N TYR A 118 2.78 1.89 9.55
CA TYR A 118 2.94 3.23 10.10
C TYR A 118 1.67 3.77 10.77
N MET A 119 0.49 3.48 10.21
CA MET A 119 -0.81 3.77 10.82
C MET A 119 -0.96 3.11 12.18
N ARG A 120 -0.55 1.83 12.31
CA ARG A 120 -0.57 1.09 13.59
C ARG A 120 0.32 1.74 14.65
N SER A 121 1.44 2.36 14.25
CA SER A 121 2.32 3.13 15.14
C SER A 121 1.98 4.62 15.22
N MET A 122 0.84 5.06 14.67
CA MET A 122 0.39 6.46 14.66
C MET A 122 1.35 7.46 13.97
N ASP A 123 2.27 6.98 13.14
CA ASP A 123 3.10 7.85 12.29
C ASP A 123 2.34 8.15 11.00
N TYR A 124 1.33 9.02 11.12
CA TYR A 124 0.40 9.30 10.05
C TYR A 124 1.04 10.05 8.88
N PHE A 125 2.15 10.77 9.12
CA PHE A 125 2.89 11.47 8.06
C PHE A 125 3.61 10.50 7.13
N LYS A 126 4.32 9.50 7.69
CA LYS A 126 4.90 8.45 6.86
C LYS A 126 3.84 7.59 6.20
N ALA A 127 2.76 7.27 6.91
CA ALA A 127 1.65 6.52 6.34
C ALA A 127 1.05 7.24 5.11
N SER A 128 0.83 8.56 5.18
CA SER A 128 0.29 9.31 4.02
C SER A 128 1.23 9.25 2.83
N GLY A 129 2.55 9.33 3.04
CA GLY A 129 3.51 9.23 1.95
C GLY A 129 3.44 7.89 1.20
N TYR A 130 3.27 6.78 1.92
CA TYR A 130 3.13 5.47 1.28
C TYR A 130 1.78 5.29 0.57
N ILE A 131 0.69 5.84 1.11
CA ILE A 131 -0.62 5.84 0.42
C ILE A 131 -0.58 6.69 -0.85
N GLU A 132 0.09 7.85 -0.82
CA GLU A 132 0.31 8.67 -2.03
C GLU A 132 1.11 7.89 -3.10
N GLU A 133 2.17 7.17 -2.68
CA GLU A 133 2.92 6.28 -3.59
C GLU A 133 2.02 5.18 -4.17
N GLU A 134 1.18 4.54 -3.36
CA GLU A 134 0.21 3.52 -3.79
C GLU A 134 -0.79 4.06 -4.82
N ILE A 135 -1.40 5.23 -4.56
CA ILE A 135 -2.34 5.89 -5.48
C ILE A 135 -1.66 6.14 -6.83
N ASN A 136 -0.44 6.68 -6.83
CA ASN A 136 0.28 6.96 -8.08
C ASN A 136 0.52 5.70 -8.91
N PHE A 137 0.81 4.56 -8.26
CA PHE A 137 0.94 3.28 -8.96
C PHE A 137 -0.41 2.84 -9.55
N LEU A 138 -1.48 2.83 -8.75
CA LEU A 138 -2.80 2.38 -9.18
C LEU A 138 -3.38 3.24 -10.32
N GLU A 139 -3.21 4.56 -10.25
CA GLU A 139 -3.64 5.49 -11.31
C GLU A 139 -2.92 5.21 -12.64
N SER A 140 -1.65 4.82 -12.61
CA SER A 140 -0.89 4.49 -13.83
C SER A 140 -1.44 3.29 -14.60
N PHE A 141 -2.30 2.47 -13.98
CA PHE A 141 -3.02 1.35 -14.61
C PHE A 141 -4.53 1.56 -14.66
N ASN A 142 -5.01 2.79 -14.46
CA ASN A 142 -6.44 3.13 -14.41
C ASN A 142 -7.24 2.24 -13.42
N GLN A 143 -6.62 1.87 -12.31
CA GLN A 143 -7.28 1.09 -11.26
C GLN A 143 -8.18 1.98 -10.40
N ASN A 144 -9.14 1.36 -9.71
CA ASN A 144 -9.96 2.07 -8.74
C ASN A 144 -9.10 2.45 -7.52
N ILE A 145 -9.12 3.72 -7.14
CA ILE A 145 -8.36 4.29 -6.02
C ILE A 145 -9.26 4.87 -4.92
N SER A 146 -10.57 4.61 -4.97
CA SER A 146 -11.55 5.19 -4.05
C SER A 146 -11.16 4.98 -2.59
N ASP A 147 -10.80 3.74 -2.21
CA ASP A 147 -10.48 3.41 -0.82
C ASP A 147 -9.18 4.08 -0.36
N GLN A 148 -8.14 4.10 -1.20
CA GLN A 148 -6.88 4.78 -0.90
C GLN A 148 -7.08 6.29 -0.72
N LEU A 149 -7.92 6.93 -1.54
CA LEU A 149 -8.25 8.35 -1.38
C LEU A 149 -8.99 8.61 -0.05
N LEU A 150 -9.94 7.75 0.34
CA LEU A 150 -10.63 7.88 1.63
C LEU A 150 -9.68 7.69 2.82
N VAL A 151 -8.73 6.76 2.73
CA VAL A 151 -7.66 6.59 3.73
C VAL A 151 -6.79 7.84 3.79
N LEU A 152 -6.39 8.40 2.65
CA LEU A 152 -5.54 9.58 2.60
C LEU A 152 -6.22 10.83 3.19
N ILE A 153 -7.53 10.99 2.99
CA ILE A 153 -8.34 12.04 3.65
C ILE A 153 -8.26 11.90 5.19
N ASP A 154 -8.45 10.68 5.72
CA ASP A 154 -8.37 10.43 7.17
C ASP A 154 -6.96 10.71 7.71
N LEU A 155 -5.91 10.31 6.98
CA LEU A 155 -4.52 10.57 7.38
C LEU A 155 -4.18 12.06 7.40
N HIS A 156 -4.60 12.83 6.39
CA HIS A 156 -4.42 14.28 6.39
C HIS A 156 -5.22 14.97 7.50
N THR A 157 -6.42 14.47 7.81
CA THR A 157 -7.22 14.97 8.95
C THR A 157 -6.50 14.71 10.28
N LYS A 158 -5.96 13.50 10.47
CA LYS A 158 -5.21 13.11 11.68
C LYS A 158 -3.90 13.88 11.87
N THR A 159 -3.34 14.44 10.78
CA THR A 159 -2.13 15.27 10.80
C THR A 159 -2.45 16.77 10.76
N CYS A 160 -3.72 17.15 10.95
CA CYS A 160 -4.21 18.53 10.88
C CYS A 160 -3.87 19.25 9.56
N SER A 161 -3.64 18.50 8.49
CA SER A 161 -3.37 19.01 7.15
C SER A 161 -4.68 19.17 6.37
N TYR A 162 -5.59 20.01 6.88
CA TYR A 162 -6.97 20.10 6.40
C TYR A 162 -7.08 20.54 4.94
N ASP A 163 -6.25 21.47 4.48
CA ASP A 163 -6.22 21.87 3.06
C ASP A 163 -5.92 20.69 2.13
N LYS A 164 -5.01 19.79 2.55
CA LYS A 164 -4.72 18.57 1.81
C LYS A 164 -5.87 17.59 1.87
N ALA A 165 -6.49 17.43 3.05
CA ALA A 165 -7.65 16.55 3.21
C ALA A 165 -8.82 17.00 2.30
N LEU A 166 -9.07 18.31 2.21
CA LEU A 166 -10.08 18.90 1.32
C LEU A 166 -9.74 18.67 -0.16
N ALA A 167 -8.49 18.92 -0.56
CA ALA A 167 -8.07 18.68 -1.95
C ALA A 167 -8.23 17.21 -2.37
N VAL A 168 -7.91 16.26 -1.48
CA VAL A 168 -8.11 14.82 -1.74
C VAL A 168 -9.60 14.47 -1.76
N PHE A 169 -10.40 15.06 -0.86
CA PHE A 169 -11.85 14.89 -0.87
C PHE A 169 -12.49 15.38 -2.18
N ASP A 170 -12.12 16.56 -2.67
CA ASP A 170 -12.64 17.10 -3.93
C ASP A 170 -12.30 16.17 -5.10
N LYS A 171 -11.07 15.64 -5.15
CA LYS A 171 -10.68 14.61 -6.13
C LYS A 171 -11.57 13.36 -6.01
N TRP A 172 -11.74 12.82 -4.81
CA TRP A 172 -12.55 11.62 -4.58
C TRP A 172 -14.03 11.86 -4.95
N SER A 173 -14.60 12.98 -4.52
CA SER A 173 -16.00 13.34 -4.78
C SER A 173 -16.26 13.52 -6.28
N ASN A 174 -15.33 14.12 -7.03
CA ASN A 174 -15.47 14.28 -8.48
C ASN A 174 -15.44 12.94 -9.22
N LEU A 175 -14.70 11.95 -8.72
CA LEU A 175 -14.57 10.64 -9.36
C LEU A 175 -15.67 9.66 -8.94
N TYR A 176 -16.11 9.72 -7.68
CA TYR A 176 -16.92 8.68 -7.05
C TYR A 176 -18.16 9.20 -6.30
N GLY A 177 -18.27 10.51 -6.08
CA GLY A 177 -19.31 11.11 -5.23
C GLY A 177 -20.73 10.83 -5.70
N ASP A 178 -20.98 10.88 -7.02
CA ASP A 178 -22.29 10.59 -7.60
C ASP A 178 -22.71 9.12 -7.39
N ALA A 179 -21.73 8.20 -7.35
CA ALA A 179 -21.99 6.79 -7.08
C ALA A 179 -22.21 6.51 -5.58
N PHE A 180 -21.70 7.37 -4.70
CA PHE A 180 -21.77 7.22 -3.24
C PHE A 180 -22.16 8.52 -2.51
N PRO A 181 -23.34 9.09 -2.78
CA PRO A 181 -23.72 10.43 -2.31
C PRO A 181 -23.78 10.54 -0.78
N GLU A 182 -24.30 9.51 -0.10
CA GLU A 182 -24.37 9.46 1.37
C GLU A 182 -22.95 9.44 2.01
N LEU A 183 -22.00 8.75 1.36
CA LEU A 183 -20.62 8.69 1.83
C LEU A 183 -19.91 10.03 1.59
N ALA A 184 -20.19 10.69 0.46
CA ALA A 184 -19.66 12.02 0.17
C ALA A 184 -20.14 13.05 1.21
N GLU A 185 -21.42 13.06 1.54
CA GLU A 185 -22.00 13.94 2.56
C GLU A 185 -21.40 13.66 3.95
N ALA A 186 -21.34 12.38 4.35
CA ALA A 186 -20.77 12.00 5.64
C ALA A 186 -19.28 12.36 5.78
N THR A 187 -18.51 12.23 4.69
CA THR A 187 -17.07 12.57 4.69
C THR A 187 -16.87 14.08 4.75
N LYS A 188 -17.64 14.86 3.97
CA LYS A 188 -17.61 16.32 3.99
C LYS A 188 -17.98 16.89 5.37
N SER A 189 -19.03 16.35 5.99
CA SER A 189 -19.49 16.78 7.32
C SER A 189 -18.38 16.62 8.38
N LYS A 190 -17.73 15.45 8.42
CA LYS A 190 -16.60 15.19 9.34
C LYS A 190 -15.42 16.14 9.14
N LEU A 191 -15.11 16.49 7.89
CA LEU A 191 -14.02 17.42 7.57
C LEU A 191 -14.33 18.82 8.12
N ILE A 192 -15.56 19.32 7.92
CA ILE A 192 -16.00 20.63 8.41
C ILE A 192 -15.97 20.70 9.95
N ASP A 193 -16.46 19.64 10.62
CA ASP A 193 -16.41 19.56 12.08
C ASP A 193 -14.96 19.63 12.60
N SER A 194 -14.04 18.99 11.89
CA SER A 194 -12.62 18.95 12.26
C SER A 194 -11.90 20.28 12.04
N THR A 195 -12.25 21.04 10.99
CA THR A 195 -11.69 22.37 10.74
C THR A 195 -12.19 23.40 11.76
N ASN A 196 -13.48 23.36 12.12
CA ASN A 196 -14.08 24.31 13.06
C ASN A 196 -13.48 24.19 14.48
N ILE A 197 -13.04 22.99 14.90
CA ILE A 197 -12.36 22.81 16.20
C ILE A 197 -10.99 23.51 16.22
N SER A 198 -10.30 23.60 15.08
CA SER A 198 -8.98 24.22 15.00
C SER A 198 -9.03 25.75 15.10
N GLU A 199 -10.12 26.38 14.64
CA GLU A 199 -10.30 27.85 14.68
C GLU A 199 -10.75 28.38 16.05
N VAL A 200 -11.32 27.53 16.92
CA VAL A 200 -11.79 27.92 18.25
C VAL A 200 -10.66 27.85 19.31
N GLY A 201 -9.50 27.28 18.97
CA GLY A 201 -8.35 27.08 19.87
C GLY A 201 -7.22 28.11 19.76
N THR A 202 -7.34 29.11 18.89
CA THR A 202 -6.38 30.24 18.74
C THR A 202 -6.92 31.51 19.37
#